data_AF-A0A955WFJ3-F1
#
_entry.id   AF-A0A955WFJ3-F1
#
_cell.length_a   1.000
_cell.length_b   1.000
_cell.length_c   1.000
_cell.angle_alpha   90.00
_cell.angle_beta   90.00
_cell.angle_gamma   90.00
#
_symmetry.space_group_name_H-M   'P 1'
#
loop_
_entity.id
_entity.type
_entity.pdbx_description
1 polymer ?
#
loop_
_entity_poly.entity_id
_entity_poly.type
_entity_poly.pdbx_seq_one_letter_code
_entity_poly.pdbx_strand_id
1 'polypeptide(L)'
;MRRFAAPLLCLSLLAAFEIGVARDERIWSAAPRTASGVFAVLEAQVIEPAEAPQVVLLGSSRVRDAVPPRALEAALGLPRGAVLNLGLTSGTPLDALTLYRRHRDKLGRARVLLLGVEDWYLNGAMPPTDRERRFATWAERVGDYVGEVRL
;
A
#
# COMPACT_ATOMS: atom_id res chain seq x y z
N MET A 1 -20.64 -39.38 2.88
CA MET A 1 -19.68 -38.74 1.94
C MET A 1 -20.20 -37.45 1.28
N ARG A 2 -21.48 -37.33 0.87
CA ARG A 2 -22.00 -36.11 0.20
C ARG A 2 -22.01 -34.81 1.04
N ARG A 3 -22.03 -34.89 2.37
CA ARG A 3 -22.11 -33.70 3.26
C ARG A 3 -20.82 -32.86 3.32
N PHE A 4 -19.69 -33.40 2.91
CA PHE A 4 -18.41 -32.67 2.87
C PHE A 4 -18.07 -32.11 1.48
N ALA A 5 -18.79 -32.50 0.43
CA ALA A 5 -18.50 -32.05 -0.93
C ALA A 5 -18.85 -30.56 -1.14
N ALA A 6 -19.96 -30.10 -0.55
CA ALA A 6 -20.40 -28.70 -0.65
C ALA A 6 -19.41 -27.71 -0.01
N PRO A 7 -18.97 -27.87 1.27
CA PRO A 7 -18.03 -26.92 1.86
C PRO A 7 -16.66 -26.94 1.17
N LEU A 8 -16.18 -28.11 0.72
CA LEU A 8 -14.93 -28.19 -0.05
C LEU A 8 -15.04 -27.44 -1.37
N LEU A 9 -16.13 -27.61 -2.11
CA LEU A 9 -16.36 -26.87 -3.36
C LEU A 9 -16.39 -25.36 -3.12
N CYS A 10 -17.06 -24.89 -2.06
CA CYS A 10 -17.07 -23.47 -1.70
C CYS A 10 -15.67 -22.93 -1.39
N LEU A 11 -14.88 -23.67 -0.61
CA LEU A 11 -13.50 -23.30 -0.30
C LEU A 11 -12.62 -23.28 -1.55
N SER A 12 -12.79 -24.25 -2.46
CA SER A 12 -12.05 -24.29 -3.72
C SER A 12 -12.41 -23.12 -4.63
N LEU A 13 -13.69 -22.75 -4.74
CA LEU A 13 -14.12 -21.59 -5.53
C LEU A 13 -13.59 -20.28 -4.94
N LEU A 14 -13.62 -20.14 -3.61
CA LEU A 14 -13.03 -18.98 -2.92
C LEU A 14 -11.53 -18.88 -3.16
N ALA A 15 -10.80 -20.00 -3.07
CA ALA A 15 -9.37 -20.03 -3.35
C ALA A 15 -9.08 -19.70 -4.83
N ALA A 16 -9.86 -20.22 -5.77
CA ALA A 16 -9.73 -19.94 -7.19
C ALA A 16 -10.00 -18.45 -7.49
N PHE A 17 -10.98 -17.84 -6.84
CA PHE A 17 -11.26 -16.41 -6.98
C PHE A 17 -10.15 -15.54 -6.38
N GLU A 18 -9.66 -15.89 -5.19
CA GLU A 18 -8.56 -15.18 -4.55
C GLU A 18 -7.32 -15.18 -5.43
N ILE A 19 -6.92 -16.35 -5.93
CA ILE A 19 -5.72 -16.51 -6.75
C ILE A 19 -5.92 -15.93 -8.15
N GLY A 20 -7.07 -16.19 -8.78
CA GLY A 20 -7.32 -15.89 -10.19
C GLY A 20 -7.81 -14.47 -10.48
N VAL A 21 -8.48 -13.80 -9.52
CA VAL A 21 -9.11 -12.49 -9.75
C VAL A 21 -8.61 -11.46 -8.74
N ALA A 22 -8.72 -11.77 -7.44
CA ALA A 22 -8.39 -10.79 -6.40
C ALA A 22 -6.90 -10.38 -6.44
N ARG A 23 -6.02 -11.30 -6.83
CA ARG A 23 -4.56 -11.08 -6.90
C ARG A 23 -4.02 -10.76 -8.30
N ASP A 24 -4.83 -10.83 -9.37
CA ASP A 24 -4.36 -10.55 -10.73
C ASP A 24 -4.06 -9.05 -10.91
N GLU A 25 -2.79 -8.71 -11.05
CA GLU A 25 -2.34 -7.32 -11.17
C GLU A 25 -2.89 -6.61 -12.41
N ARG A 26 -3.24 -7.33 -13.47
CA ARG A 26 -3.76 -6.75 -14.72
C ARG A 26 -5.13 -6.14 -14.52
N ILE A 27 -5.98 -6.77 -13.70
CA ILE A 27 -7.34 -6.31 -13.42
C ILE A 27 -7.29 -4.97 -12.67
N TRP A 28 -6.40 -4.88 -11.68
CA TRP A 28 -6.32 -3.72 -10.80
C TRP A 28 -5.46 -2.57 -11.33
N SER A 29 -4.53 -2.85 -12.25
CA SER A 29 -3.72 -1.82 -12.91
C SER A 29 -4.39 -1.23 -14.15
N ALA A 30 -5.45 -1.87 -14.68
CA ALA A 30 -6.19 -1.38 -15.86
C ALA A 30 -6.84 0.00 -15.67
N ALA A 31 -7.10 0.42 -14.42
CA ALA A 31 -7.74 1.70 -14.10
C ALA A 31 -6.81 2.62 -13.29
N PRO A 32 -5.95 3.43 -13.93
CA PRO A 32 -4.89 4.20 -13.27
C PRO A 32 -5.39 5.28 -12.30
N ARG A 33 -6.65 5.72 -12.43
CA ARG A 33 -7.27 6.71 -11.51
C ARG A 33 -7.86 6.10 -10.24
N THR A 34 -7.87 4.78 -10.13
CA THR A 34 -8.29 4.11 -8.89
C THR A 34 -7.20 4.18 -7.84
N ALA A 35 -7.58 3.95 -6.58
CA ALA A 35 -6.64 3.83 -5.48
C ALA A 35 -5.52 2.81 -5.79
N SER A 36 -5.88 1.65 -6.37
CA SER A 36 -4.90 0.63 -6.80
C SER A 36 -4.05 1.07 -8.01
N GLY A 37 -4.63 1.82 -8.94
CA GLY A 37 -3.91 2.38 -10.10
C GLY A 37 -2.80 3.34 -9.69
N VAL A 38 -3.03 4.19 -8.67
CA VAL A 38 -2.03 5.11 -8.13
C VAL A 38 -0.82 4.35 -7.55
N PHE A 39 -1.05 3.21 -6.89
CA PHE A 39 0.04 2.34 -6.43
C PHE A 39 0.87 1.84 -7.62
N ALA A 40 0.22 1.28 -8.63
CA ALA A 40 0.93 0.77 -9.81
C ALA A 40 1.77 1.86 -10.51
N VAL A 41 1.26 3.10 -10.59
CA VAL A 41 2.00 4.24 -11.14
C VAL A 41 3.19 4.62 -10.26
N LEU A 42 3.02 4.70 -8.93
CA LEU A 42 4.13 4.98 -8.01
C LEU A 42 5.21 3.89 -8.05
N GLU A 43 4.80 2.63 -8.08
CA GLU A 43 5.70 1.50 -8.22
C GLU A 43 6.50 1.63 -9.52
N ALA A 44 5.84 1.76 -10.67
CA ALA A 44 6.50 1.81 -11.96
C ALA A 44 7.34 3.08 -12.22
N GLN A 45 6.92 4.24 -11.72
CA GLN A 45 7.54 5.53 -12.07
C GLN A 45 8.48 6.08 -11.00
N VAL A 46 8.33 5.66 -9.74
CA VAL A 46 9.09 6.22 -8.61
C VAL A 46 9.93 5.16 -7.93
N ILE A 47 9.34 4.02 -7.57
CA ILE A 47 10.06 2.98 -6.81
C ILE A 47 10.97 2.15 -7.71
N GLU A 48 10.47 1.68 -8.85
CA GLU A 48 11.27 0.84 -9.75
C GLU A 48 12.51 1.53 -10.32
N PRO A 49 12.42 2.78 -10.80
CA PRO A 49 13.58 3.51 -11.31
C PRO A 49 14.58 3.95 -10.23
N ALA A 50 14.21 3.89 -8.95
CA ALA A 50 15.10 4.29 -7.86
C ALA A 50 16.17 3.21 -7.59
N GLU A 51 17.43 3.57 -7.81
CA GLU A 51 18.55 2.63 -7.63
C GLU A 51 18.94 2.44 -6.15
N ALA A 52 19.05 3.54 -5.40
CA ALA A 52 19.55 3.52 -4.02
C ALA A 52 18.88 4.62 -3.17
N PRO A 53 17.61 4.42 -2.77
CA PRO A 53 16.95 5.38 -1.90
C PRO A 53 17.66 5.45 -0.54
N GLN A 54 17.98 6.66 -0.08
CA GLN A 54 18.55 6.93 1.25
C GLN A 54 17.49 7.46 2.21
N VAL A 55 16.50 8.18 1.71
CA VAL A 55 15.38 8.72 2.48
C VAL A 55 14.08 8.29 1.83
N VAL A 56 13.18 7.72 2.62
CA VAL A 56 11.83 7.37 2.19
C VAL A 56 10.83 8.13 3.04
N LEU A 57 9.89 8.82 2.38
CA LEU A 57 8.77 9.50 3.02
C LEU A 57 7.49 8.72 2.72
N LEU A 58 6.74 8.35 3.75
CA LEU A 58 5.45 7.68 3.66
C LEU A 58 4.38 8.51 4.38
N GLY A 59 3.17 8.55 3.84
CA GLY A 59 2.03 9.22 4.48
C GLY A 59 0.96 9.66 3.50
N SER A 60 0.16 10.64 3.90
CA SER A 60 -0.93 11.16 3.06
C SER A 60 -0.46 12.24 2.06
N SER A 61 -1.42 12.94 1.45
CA SER A 61 -1.18 14.12 0.63
C SER A 61 -0.44 15.20 1.40
N ARG A 62 -0.59 15.28 2.72
CA ARG A 62 0.18 16.25 3.53
C ARG A 62 1.68 15.98 3.44
N VAL A 63 2.11 14.73 3.54
CA VAL A 63 3.53 14.35 3.34
C VAL A 63 3.94 14.56 1.88
N ARG A 64 3.09 14.15 0.94
CA ARG A 64 3.35 14.31 -0.50
C ARG A 64 3.64 15.76 -0.87
N ASP A 65 2.82 16.68 -0.36
CA ASP A 65 2.83 18.08 -0.76
C ASP A 65 3.79 18.93 0.11
N ALA A 66 4.09 18.49 1.35
CA ALA A 66 4.99 19.21 2.26
C ALA A 66 6.48 19.02 1.93
N VAL A 67 6.88 17.85 1.42
CA VAL A 67 8.31 17.52 1.25
C VAL A 67 8.64 17.29 -0.22
N PRO A 68 9.10 18.32 -0.95
CA PRO A 68 9.58 18.16 -2.32
C PRO A 68 10.93 17.42 -2.34
N PRO A 69 11.03 16.22 -2.94
CA PRO A 69 12.24 15.40 -2.88
C PRO A 69 13.51 16.11 -3.35
N ARG A 70 13.42 16.86 -4.46
CA ARG A 70 14.57 17.55 -5.07
C ARG A 70 15.13 18.66 -4.18
N ALA A 71 14.27 19.36 -3.45
CA ALA A 71 14.73 20.38 -2.51
C ALA A 71 15.42 19.73 -1.31
N LEU A 72 14.89 18.62 -0.80
CA LEU A 72 15.51 17.89 0.31
C LEU A 72 16.86 17.28 -0.10
N GLU A 73 16.95 16.72 -1.31
CA GLU A 73 18.22 16.24 -1.87
C GLU A 73 19.27 17.36 -1.92
N ALA A 74 18.90 18.52 -2.47
CA ALA A 74 19.80 19.66 -2.56
C ALA A 74 20.23 20.18 -1.17
N ALA A 75 19.29 20.29 -0.23
CA ALA A 75 19.56 20.78 1.12
C ALA A 75 20.49 19.85 1.93
N LEU A 76 20.42 18.54 1.67
CA LEU A 76 21.22 17.53 2.37
C LEU A 76 22.45 17.07 1.57
N GLY A 77 22.70 17.63 0.39
CA GLY A 77 23.80 17.19 -0.49
C GLY A 77 23.66 15.73 -0.97
N LEU A 78 22.44 15.22 -1.08
CA LEU A 78 22.17 13.85 -1.53
C LEU A 78 22.10 13.77 -3.07
N PRO A 79 22.46 12.62 -3.66
CA PRO A 79 22.34 12.45 -5.10
C PRO A 79 20.87 12.45 -5.55
N ARG A 80 20.66 12.83 -6.81
CA ARG A 80 19.32 12.83 -7.42
C ARG A 80 18.72 11.42 -7.39
N GLY A 81 17.56 11.27 -6.78
CA GLY A 81 16.84 10.00 -6.64
C GLY A 81 17.08 9.32 -5.28
N ALA A 82 17.90 9.91 -4.41
CA ALA A 82 18.12 9.40 -3.06
C ALA A 82 16.93 9.64 -2.12
N VAL A 83 16.05 10.59 -2.44
CA VAL A 83 14.84 10.85 -1.65
C VAL A 83 13.62 10.38 -2.44
N LEU A 84 12.86 9.45 -1.86
CA LEU A 84 11.57 9.02 -2.41
C LEU A 84 10.44 9.56 -1.53
N ASN A 85 9.57 10.38 -2.12
CA ASN A 85 8.30 10.74 -1.48
C ASN A 85 7.19 9.88 -2.06
N LEU A 86 6.70 8.97 -1.23
CA LEU A 86 5.63 8.03 -1.57
C LEU A 86 4.32 8.40 -0.85
N GLY A 87 4.15 9.68 -0.52
CA GLY A 87 2.90 10.20 0.02
C GLY A 87 1.75 10.07 -0.98
N LEU A 88 0.58 9.67 -0.47
CA LEU A 88 -0.59 9.34 -1.29
C LEU A 88 -1.77 10.26 -0.98
N THR A 89 -2.57 10.66 -1.97
CA THR A 89 -3.85 11.33 -1.68
C THR A 89 -4.69 10.48 -0.75
N SER A 90 -5.06 11.05 0.40
CA SER A 90 -5.78 10.34 1.47
C SER A 90 -5.09 9.04 1.92
N GLY A 91 -3.76 8.99 1.83
CA GLY A 91 -2.96 7.82 2.20
C GLY A 91 -3.07 7.49 3.69
N THR A 92 -3.23 6.21 4.01
CA THR A 92 -3.33 5.72 5.39
C THR A 92 -2.01 5.11 5.87
N PRO A 93 -1.87 4.85 7.19
CA PRO A 93 -0.73 4.05 7.70
C PRO A 93 -0.66 2.64 7.09
N LEU A 94 -1.79 2.04 6.71
CA LEU A 94 -1.83 0.74 6.05
C LEU A 94 -1.35 0.82 4.59
N ASP A 95 -1.65 1.90 3.88
CA ASP A 95 -1.08 2.14 2.54
C ASP A 95 0.46 2.20 2.62
N ALA A 96 0.99 2.95 3.60
CA ALA A 96 2.42 3.06 3.86
C ALA A 96 3.04 1.68 4.17
N LEU A 97 2.42 0.91 5.05
CA LEU A 97 2.86 -0.45 5.38
C LEU A 97 2.82 -1.38 4.17
N THR A 98 1.79 -1.28 3.34
CA THR A 98 1.62 -2.10 2.14
C THR A 98 2.72 -1.83 1.13
N LEU A 99 3.00 -0.55 0.81
CA LEU A 99 4.10 -0.17 -0.07
C LEU A 99 5.44 -0.69 0.46
N TYR A 100 5.69 -0.51 1.76
CA TYR A 100 6.91 -0.99 2.39
C TYR A 100 7.06 -2.51 2.31
N ARG A 101 5.99 -3.27 2.59
CA ARG A 101 6.03 -4.74 2.52
C ARG A 101 6.29 -5.25 1.10
N ARG A 102 5.66 -4.64 0.09
CA ARG A 102 5.82 -5.03 -1.32
C ARG A 102 7.22 -4.75 -1.86
N HIS A 103 7.85 -3.68 -1.39
CA HIS A 103 9.16 -3.22 -1.87
C HIS A 103 10.23 -3.26 -0.79
N ARG A 104 10.09 -4.17 0.19
CA ARG A 104 10.95 -4.25 1.38
C ARG A 104 12.42 -4.34 1.01
N ASP A 105 12.75 -5.12 -0.02
CA ASP A 105 14.13 -5.35 -0.45
C ASP A 105 14.82 -4.08 -0.95
N LYS A 106 14.04 -3.13 -1.50
CA LYS A 106 14.52 -1.84 -2.01
C LYS A 106 14.39 -0.74 -0.96
N LEU A 107 13.18 -0.53 -0.43
CA LEU A 107 12.89 0.54 0.54
C LEU A 107 13.55 0.29 1.90
N GLY A 108 13.74 -0.97 2.30
CA GLY A 108 14.42 -1.34 3.54
C GLY A 108 15.92 -0.99 3.58
N ARG A 109 16.50 -0.58 2.45
CA ARG A 109 17.89 -0.09 2.37
C ARG A 109 18.03 1.40 2.67
N ALA A 110 16.91 2.12 2.77
CA ALA A 110 16.93 3.53 3.13
C ALA A 110 17.49 3.72 4.55
N ARG A 111 18.27 4.78 4.72
CA ARG A 111 18.87 5.16 6.00
C ARG A 111 17.87 5.85 6.91
N VAL A 112 16.91 6.55 6.32
CA VAL A 112 15.90 7.33 7.03
C VAL A 112 14.53 7.01 6.47
N LEU A 113 13.61 6.70 7.38
CA LEU A 113 12.17 6.64 7.12
C LEU A 113 11.49 7.79 7.83
N LEU A 114 10.73 8.59 7.08
CA LEU A 114 9.84 9.61 7.60
C LEU A 114 8.40 9.14 7.38
N LEU A 115 7.67 8.94 8.46
CA LEU A 115 6.27 8.53 8.42
C LEU A 115 5.40 9.70 8.90
N GLY A 116 4.51 10.18 8.03
CA GLY A 116 3.49 11.16 8.42
C GLY A 116 2.48 10.52 9.35
N VAL A 117 2.27 11.14 10.52
CA VAL A 117 1.25 10.77 11.50
C VAL A 117 0.25 11.92 11.60
N GLU A 118 -1.02 11.62 11.42
CA GLU A 118 -2.09 12.62 11.30
C GLU A 118 -3.26 12.26 12.23
N ASP A 119 -3.92 13.29 12.75
CA ASP A 119 -5.00 13.18 13.73
C ASP A 119 -6.23 12.41 13.20
N TRP A 120 -6.58 12.60 11.94
CA TRP A 120 -7.69 11.90 11.29
C TRP A 120 -7.46 10.39 11.11
N TYR A 121 -6.22 9.89 11.24
CA TYR A 121 -6.00 8.44 11.30
C TYR A 121 -6.67 7.80 12.51
N LEU A 122 -6.75 8.53 13.62
CA LEU A 122 -7.29 8.04 14.89
C LEU A 122 -8.78 8.35 15.04
N ASN A 123 -9.24 9.46 14.45
CA ASN A 123 -10.59 9.99 14.67
C ASN A 123 -11.53 9.81 13.48
N GLY A 124 -11.04 9.33 12.33
CA GLY A 124 -11.78 9.32 11.07
C GLY A 124 -12.73 8.15 10.87
N ALA A 125 -12.71 7.12 11.75
CA ALA A 125 -13.45 5.87 11.58
C ALA A 125 -13.42 5.35 10.13
N MET A 126 -12.23 5.38 9.52
CA MET A 126 -12.12 5.19 8.08
C MET A 126 -12.43 3.75 7.70
N PRO A 127 -13.35 3.52 6.76
CA PRO A 127 -13.58 2.18 6.27
C PRO A 127 -12.35 1.69 5.51
N PRO A 128 -12.07 0.38 5.54
CA PRO A 128 -10.98 -0.20 4.78
C PRO A 128 -11.11 0.11 3.29
N THR A 129 -10.06 0.68 2.72
CA THR A 129 -10.00 1.01 1.29
C THR A 129 -9.88 -0.26 0.43
N ASP A 130 -10.20 -0.16 -0.86
CA ASP A 130 -10.02 -1.27 -1.79
C ASP A 130 -8.56 -1.76 -1.84
N ARG A 131 -7.59 -0.86 -1.63
CA ARG A 131 -6.16 -1.19 -1.55
C ARG A 131 -5.86 -2.07 -0.35
N GLU A 132 -6.34 -1.66 0.82
CA GLU A 132 -6.15 -2.37 2.07
C GLU A 132 -6.76 -3.78 1.98
N ARG A 133 -7.98 -3.90 1.44
CA ARG A 133 -8.63 -5.20 1.24
C ARG A 133 -7.87 -6.09 0.25
N ARG A 134 -7.39 -5.52 -0.85
CA ARG A 134 -6.63 -6.25 -1.88
C ARG A 134 -5.34 -6.84 -1.31
N PHE A 135 -4.57 -6.03 -0.60
CA PHE A 135 -3.25 -6.44 -0.12
C PHE A 135 -3.25 -7.12 1.24
N ALA A 136 -4.38 -7.11 1.95
CA ALA A 136 -4.57 -7.86 3.17
C ALA A 136 -4.22 -9.34 3.02
N THR A 137 -3.51 -9.87 4.00
CA THR A 137 -3.34 -11.30 4.23
C THR A 137 -4.67 -11.92 4.66
N TRP A 138 -4.76 -13.25 4.59
CA TRP A 138 -5.93 -13.97 5.09
C TRP A 138 -6.21 -13.67 6.56
N ALA A 139 -5.16 -13.58 7.38
CA ALA A 139 -5.27 -13.26 8.81
C ALA A 139 -5.84 -11.84 9.03
N GLU A 140 -5.33 -10.84 8.32
CA GLU A 140 -5.85 -9.46 8.38
C GLU A 140 -7.31 -9.39 7.93
N ARG A 141 -7.71 -10.21 6.94
CA ARG A 141 -9.13 -10.26 6.53
C ARG A 141 -10.05 -10.85 7.59
N VAL A 142 -9.64 -11.92 8.25
CA VAL A 142 -10.45 -12.55 9.28
C VAL A 142 -10.45 -11.74 10.59
N GLY A 143 -9.33 -11.11 10.92
CA GLY A 143 -9.16 -10.35 12.18
C GLY A 143 -9.62 -8.91 12.09
N ASP A 144 -9.17 -8.17 11.08
CA ASP A 144 -9.25 -6.70 11.05
C ASP A 144 -10.46 -6.19 10.25
N TYR A 145 -11.01 -7.00 9.33
CA TYR A 145 -12.10 -6.57 8.44
C TYR A 145 -13.45 -7.27 8.64
N VAL A 146 -13.52 -8.31 9.49
CA VAL A 146 -14.76 -9.05 9.80
C VAL A 146 -15.41 -8.60 11.11
N GLY A 147 -14.70 -7.84 11.95
CA GLY A 147 -15.29 -7.21 13.12
C GLY A 147 -16.21 -6.05 12.71
N GLU A 148 -17.48 -6.11 13.09
CA GLU A 148 -18.34 -4.92 13.11
C GLU A 148 -17.57 -3.80 13.82
N VAL A 149 -17.33 -2.69 13.11
CA VAL A 149 -16.93 -1.44 13.76
C VAL A 149 -18.12 -1.01 14.61
N ARG A 150 -18.18 -1.51 15.84
CA ARG A 150 -19.05 -0.96 16.87
C ARG A 150 -18.42 0.36 17.30
N LEU A 151 -18.97 1.43 16.76
CA LEU A 151 -18.85 2.78 17.33
C LEU A 151 -19.51 2.81 18.71
#